data_AF-A0A0V0HDQ0-F1
#
_entry.id   AF-A0A0V0HDQ0-F1
#
_cell.length_a   1.000
_cell.length_b   1.000
_cell.length_c   1.000
_cell.angle_alpha   90.00
_cell.angle_beta   90.00
_cell.angle_gamma   90.00
#
_symmetry.space_group_name_H-M   'P 1'
#
loop_
_entity.id
_entity.type
_entity.pdbx_description
1 polymer ?
#
loop_
_entity_poly.entity_id
_entity_poly.type
_entity_poly.pdbx_seq_one_letter_code
_entity_poly.pdbx_strand_id
1 'polypeptide(L)'
;MDIPNQASWIIQRILKATKYFSQAGYSVDDILTMPNSSIKQFYVKLRGQFQKVSWRRLVCNNSGLPRWIFILRLAALGRLNTRDRLVKWGVTTNQMCPLCENKPECLNHLFFVCEVSTEVWKQLLKWIGITKVPAQLSEELKWAAVHAKGRNPKR
;
A
#
# COMPACT_ATOMS: atom_id res chain seq x y z
N MET A 1 19.88 -30.02 -11.00
CA MET A 1 20.79 -30.74 -10.09
C MET A 1 19.93 -31.67 -9.27
N ASP A 2 20.12 -32.98 -9.43
CA ASP A 2 19.33 -33.97 -8.70
C ASP A 2 19.77 -34.02 -7.24
N ILE A 3 18.79 -33.99 -6.32
CA ILE A 3 19.06 -33.93 -4.88
C ILE A 3 19.33 -35.35 -4.39
N PRO A 4 20.51 -35.65 -3.83
CA PRO A 4 20.83 -37.00 -3.38
C PRO A 4 19.95 -37.41 -2.20
N ASN A 5 19.21 -38.52 -2.34
CA ASN A 5 18.36 -39.06 -1.26
C ASN A 5 19.15 -39.59 -0.06
N GLN A 6 20.45 -39.85 -0.22
CA GLN A 6 21.37 -40.29 0.84
C GLN A 6 21.93 -39.13 1.68
N ALA A 7 21.73 -37.87 1.27
CA ALA A 7 22.20 -36.73 2.04
C ALA A 7 21.35 -36.53 3.30
N SER A 8 21.94 -35.96 4.35
CA SER A 8 21.21 -35.53 5.55
C SER A 8 20.05 -34.59 5.20
N TRP A 9 18.95 -34.66 5.95
CA TRP A 9 17.74 -33.86 5.72
C TRP A 9 18.00 -32.35 5.61
N ILE A 10 18.95 -31.82 6.41
CA ILE A 10 19.36 -30.41 6.34
C ILE A 10 20.01 -30.09 5.00
N ILE A 11 20.91 -30.95 4.52
CA ILE A 11 21.59 -30.78 3.22
C ILE A 11 20.58 -30.86 2.09
N GLN A 12 19.64 -31.80 2.15
CA GLN A 12 18.56 -31.87 1.16
C GLN A 12 17.71 -30.59 1.15
N ARG A 13 17.44 -29.96 2.30
CA ARG A 13 16.73 -28.67 2.36
C ARG A 13 17.53 -27.52 1.77
N ILE A 14 18.84 -27.46 2.02
CA ILE A 14 19.73 -26.44 1.44
C ILE A 14 19.76 -26.59 -0.08
N LEU A 15 19.95 -27.81 -0.58
CA LEU A 15 19.94 -28.09 -2.02
C LEU A 15 18.57 -27.80 -2.65
N LYS A 16 17.46 -28.06 -1.95
CA LYS A 16 16.11 -27.68 -2.41
C LYS A 16 15.90 -26.17 -2.49
N ALA A 17 16.66 -25.36 -1.75
CA ALA A 17 16.58 -23.91 -1.84
C ALA A 17 17.23 -23.36 -3.13
N THR A 18 18.05 -24.14 -3.82
CA THR A 18 18.70 -23.72 -5.08
C THR A 18 17.72 -23.27 -6.15
N LYS A 19 16.52 -23.86 -6.18
CA LYS A 19 15.42 -23.45 -7.06
C LYS A 19 15.07 -21.96 -6.93
N TYR A 20 15.18 -21.39 -5.73
CA TYR A 20 14.88 -19.98 -5.50
C TYR A 20 15.96 -19.07 -6.06
N PHE A 21 17.22 -19.53 -6.10
CA PHE A 21 18.28 -18.77 -6.74
C PHE A 21 18.12 -18.76 -8.26
N SER A 22 17.76 -19.91 -8.85
CA SER A 22 17.42 -19.98 -10.27
C SER A 22 16.23 -19.08 -10.63
N GLN A 23 15.18 -19.05 -9.79
CA GLN A 23 14.05 -18.12 -9.95
C GLN A 23 14.45 -16.65 -9.81
N ALA A 24 15.46 -16.35 -9.01
CA ALA A 24 16.01 -15.00 -8.85
C ALA A 24 16.95 -14.59 -10.00
N GLY A 25 17.20 -15.50 -10.96
CA GLY A 25 18.07 -15.29 -12.12
C GLY A 25 19.55 -15.52 -11.85
N TYR A 26 19.91 -16.33 -10.86
CA TYR A 26 21.30 -16.70 -10.54
C TYR A 26 21.59 -18.15 -10.92
N SER A 27 22.73 -18.39 -11.55
CA SER A 27 23.33 -19.71 -11.71
C SER A 27 23.99 -20.17 -10.41
N VAL A 28 24.24 -21.48 -10.29
CA VAL A 28 24.98 -22.04 -9.15
C VAL A 28 26.40 -21.48 -9.12
N ASP A 29 27.04 -21.34 -10.27
CA ASP A 29 28.39 -20.76 -10.38
C ASP A 29 28.43 -19.30 -9.95
N ASP A 30 27.38 -18.53 -10.23
CA ASP A 30 27.27 -17.12 -9.78
C ASP A 30 27.27 -17.06 -8.25
N ILE A 31 26.55 -17.97 -7.59
CA ILE A 31 26.46 -18.00 -6.12
C ILE A 31 27.80 -18.39 -5.48
N LEU A 32 28.50 -19.36 -6.08
CA LEU A 32 29.78 -19.86 -5.59
C LEU A 32 30.91 -18.84 -5.76
N THR A 33 30.82 -17.99 -6.78
CA THR A 33 31.82 -16.96 -7.09
C THR A 33 31.51 -15.61 -6.45
N MET A 34 30.31 -15.42 -5.88
CA MET A 34 29.91 -14.17 -5.25
C MET A 34 30.68 -13.89 -3.95
N PRO A 35 31.49 -12.82 -3.88
CA PRO A 35 32.34 -12.54 -2.71
C PRO A 35 31.52 -12.10 -1.48
N ASN A 36 30.35 -11.49 -1.69
CA ASN A 36 29.43 -11.08 -0.63
C ASN A 36 27.99 -11.25 -1.13
N SER A 37 27.39 -12.41 -0.88
CA SER A 37 25.98 -12.66 -1.14
C SER A 37 25.16 -12.32 0.11
N SER A 38 24.10 -11.53 -0.05
CA SER A 38 23.18 -11.22 1.05
C SER A 38 21.80 -11.77 0.76
N ILE A 39 21.17 -12.37 1.77
CA ILE A 39 19.75 -12.75 1.74
C ILE A 39 18.88 -11.60 1.20
N LYS A 40 19.20 -10.34 1.57
CA LYS A 40 18.50 -9.14 1.09
C LYS A 40 18.55 -9.00 -0.43
N GLN A 41 19.69 -9.28 -1.07
CA GLN A 41 19.85 -9.16 -2.53
C GLN A 41 18.96 -10.18 -3.24
N PHE A 42 18.97 -11.44 -2.80
CA PHE A 42 18.11 -12.49 -3.35
C PHE A 42 16.62 -12.15 -3.18
N TYR A 43 16.21 -11.69 -1.99
CA TYR A 43 14.82 -11.26 -1.77
C TYR A 43 14.41 -10.09 -2.66
N VAL A 44 15.28 -9.10 -2.91
CA VAL A 44 14.98 -7.98 -3.79
C VAL A 44 14.80 -8.45 -5.24
N LYS A 45 15.63 -9.40 -5.69
CA LYS A 45 15.52 -10.02 -7.02
C LYS A 45 14.24 -10.85 -7.17
N LEU A 46 13.97 -11.75 -6.22
CA LEU A 46 12.75 -12.57 -6.19
C LEU A 46 11.47 -11.75 -6.11
N ARG A 47 11.51 -10.66 -5.34
CA ARG A 47 10.39 -9.72 -5.23
C ARG A 47 10.11 -9.04 -6.58
N GLY A 48 11.12 -8.87 -7.43
CA GLY A 48 11.00 -8.12 -8.67
C GLY A 48 10.93 -6.60 -8.45
N GLN A 49 10.78 -5.87 -9.55
CA GLN A 49 10.60 -4.43 -9.52
C GLN A 49 9.14 -4.08 -9.30
N PHE A 50 8.84 -3.36 -8.22
CA PHE A 50 7.52 -2.78 -7.98
C PHE A 50 7.55 -1.28 -8.18
N GLN A 51 6.48 -0.73 -8.76
CA GLN A 51 6.33 0.71 -8.87
C GLN A 51 6.35 1.35 -7.49
N LYS A 52 7.24 2.32 -7.30
CA LYS A 52 7.27 3.12 -6.07
C LYS A 52 6.02 3.99 -6.04
N VAL A 53 5.16 3.76 -5.05
CA VAL A 53 3.96 4.57 -4.82
C VAL A 53 4.31 5.88 -4.10
N SER A 54 3.75 7.00 -4.55
CA SER A 54 4.00 8.33 -3.99
C SER A 54 3.58 8.45 -2.51
N TRP A 55 2.51 7.76 -2.14
CA TRP A 55 1.94 7.74 -0.79
C TRP A 55 2.66 6.81 0.19
N ARG A 56 3.76 6.14 -0.20
CA ARG A 56 4.49 5.18 0.66
C ARG A 56 4.81 5.78 2.03
N ARG A 57 5.28 7.04 2.06
CA ARG A 57 5.65 7.73 3.31
C ARG A 57 4.48 7.96 4.25
N LEU A 58 3.27 8.08 3.73
CA LEU A 58 2.06 8.29 4.52
C LEU A 58 1.63 7.03 5.28
N VAL A 59 2.03 5.85 4.78
CA VAL A 59 1.61 4.56 5.34
C VAL A 59 2.76 3.85 6.05
N CYS A 60 3.94 3.82 5.44
CA CYS A 60 5.11 3.15 5.98
C CYS A 60 5.87 4.07 6.93
N ASN A 61 6.27 3.55 8.09
CA ASN A 61 7.01 4.29 9.13
C ASN A 61 6.27 5.56 9.58
N ASN A 62 4.94 5.53 9.56
CA ASN A 62 4.09 6.58 10.12
C ASN A 62 3.82 6.25 11.60
N SER A 63 4.06 7.23 12.49
CA SER A 63 3.85 7.09 13.95
C SER A 63 2.40 7.37 14.40
N GLY A 64 1.47 7.58 13.47
CA GLY A 64 0.04 7.70 13.75
C GLY A 64 -0.56 6.39 14.28
N LEU A 65 -1.80 6.45 14.79
CA LEU A 65 -2.42 5.24 15.32
C LEU A 65 -2.59 4.18 14.21
N PRO A 66 -2.33 2.89 14.51
CA PRO A 66 -2.42 1.81 13.52
C PRO A 66 -3.74 1.75 12.76
N ARG A 67 -4.86 2.04 13.44
CA ARG A 67 -6.20 2.09 12.84
C ARG A 67 -6.28 3.10 11.69
N TRP A 68 -5.77 4.32 11.88
CA TRP A 68 -5.80 5.37 10.85
C TRP A 68 -4.89 5.01 9.67
N ILE A 69 -3.69 4.49 9.96
CA ILE A 69 -2.74 4.06 8.93
C ILE A 69 -3.33 2.92 8.10
N PHE A 70 -4.03 1.99 8.73
CA PHE A 70 -4.70 0.89 8.05
C PHE A 70 -5.79 1.39 7.10
N ILE A 71 -6.67 2.28 7.59
CA ILE A 71 -7.73 2.88 6.77
C ILE A 71 -7.13 3.69 5.60
N LEU A 72 -6.09 4.48 5.85
CA LEU A 72 -5.39 5.24 4.82
C LEU A 72 -4.77 4.33 3.76
N ARG A 73 -4.18 3.21 4.17
CA ARG A 73 -3.64 2.21 3.23
C ARG A 73 -4.73 1.60 2.37
N LEU A 74 -5.87 1.27 2.94
CA LEU A 74 -7.03 0.78 2.17
C LEU A 74 -7.52 1.85 1.21
N ALA A 75 -7.63 3.10 1.64
CA ALA A 75 -8.03 4.22 0.79
C ALA A 75 -7.07 4.37 -0.41
N ALA A 76 -5.76 4.42 -0.16
CA ALA A 76 -4.74 4.58 -1.19
C ALA A 76 -4.69 3.42 -2.20
N LEU A 77 -5.14 2.22 -1.80
CA LEU A 77 -5.28 1.05 -2.67
C LEU A 77 -6.65 0.95 -3.34
N GLY A 78 -7.57 1.91 -3.10
CA GLY A 78 -8.96 1.84 -3.58
C GLY A 78 -9.74 0.65 -3.00
N ARG A 79 -9.39 0.23 -1.78
CA ARG A 79 -9.86 -0.98 -1.09
C ARG A 79 -10.81 -0.73 0.09
N LEU A 80 -11.33 0.48 0.23
CA LEU A 80 -12.42 0.73 1.19
C LEU A 80 -13.72 0.07 0.72
N ASN A 81 -14.58 -0.31 1.66
CA ASN A 81 -15.88 -0.93 1.37
C ASN A 81 -16.92 0.14 1.05
N THR A 82 -16.74 0.84 -0.05
CA THR A 82 -17.71 1.81 -0.57
C THR A 82 -18.83 1.12 -1.35
N ARG A 83 -20.01 1.73 -1.49
CA ARG A 83 -21.15 1.07 -2.18
C ARG A 83 -20.85 0.68 -3.62
N ASP A 84 -20.06 1.43 -4.37
CA ASP A 84 -19.61 1.03 -5.71
C ASP A 84 -18.89 -0.34 -5.74
N ARG A 85 -18.17 -0.71 -4.67
CA ARG A 85 -17.54 -2.02 -4.51
C ARG A 85 -18.51 -3.07 -3.99
N LEU A 86 -19.36 -2.72 -3.03
CA LEU A 86 -20.36 -3.64 -2.48
C LEU A 86 -21.38 -4.08 -3.53
N VAL A 87 -21.75 -3.18 -4.45
CA VAL A 87 -22.62 -3.51 -5.59
C VAL A 87 -21.95 -4.48 -6.55
N LYS A 88 -20.66 -4.28 -6.86
CA LYS A 88 -19.89 -5.24 -7.69
C LYS A 88 -19.77 -6.63 -7.05
N TRP A 89 -19.89 -6.71 -5.72
CA TRP A 89 -19.89 -7.97 -4.99
C TRP A 89 -21.29 -8.57 -4.79
N GLY A 90 -22.35 -7.90 -5.27
CA GLY A 90 -23.73 -8.35 -5.09
C GLY A 90 -24.25 -8.25 -3.65
N VAL A 91 -23.57 -7.49 -2.78
CA VAL A 91 -23.97 -7.32 -1.37
C VAL A 91 -25.14 -6.34 -1.24
N THR A 92 -25.23 -5.35 -2.12
CA THR A 92 -26.32 -4.38 -2.14
C THR A 92 -26.59 -3.91 -3.56
N THR A 93 -27.83 -3.49 -3.82
CA THR A 93 -28.22 -2.84 -5.09
C THR A 93 -28.20 -1.32 -4.97
N ASN A 94 -28.19 -0.78 -3.75
CA ASN A 94 -28.21 0.66 -3.53
C ASN A 94 -26.81 1.24 -3.70
N GLN A 95 -26.65 2.10 -4.71
CA GLN A 95 -25.40 2.78 -5.00
C GLN A 95 -25.32 4.18 -4.39
N MET A 96 -26.41 4.72 -3.85
CA MET A 96 -26.47 6.12 -3.43
C MET A 96 -25.58 6.39 -2.21
N CYS A 97 -24.90 7.54 -2.21
CA CYS A 97 -24.10 8.02 -1.10
C CYS A 97 -24.97 8.19 0.16
N PRO A 98 -24.60 7.62 1.32
CA PRO A 98 -25.40 7.72 2.54
C PRO A 98 -25.38 9.10 3.18
N LEU A 99 -24.52 10.02 2.70
CA LEU A 99 -24.41 11.37 3.26
C LEU A 99 -25.30 12.37 2.53
N CYS A 100 -25.29 12.36 1.19
CA CYS A 100 -26.03 13.32 0.38
C CYS A 100 -27.26 12.71 -0.31
N GLU A 101 -27.34 11.39 -0.42
CA GLU A 101 -28.40 10.63 -1.10
C GLU A 101 -28.66 11.06 -2.57
N ASN A 102 -27.78 11.88 -3.16
CA ASN A 102 -27.98 12.49 -4.47
C ASN A 102 -27.10 11.91 -5.58
N LYS A 103 -25.95 11.30 -5.24
CA LYS A 103 -25.00 10.74 -6.21
C LYS A 103 -24.52 9.34 -5.77
N PRO A 104 -24.06 8.49 -6.69
CA PRO A 104 -23.45 7.21 -6.34
C PRO A 104 -22.23 7.36 -5.42
N GLU A 105 -22.13 6.50 -4.42
CA GLU A 105 -21.01 6.44 -3.50
C GLU A 105 -19.80 5.79 -4.18
N CYS A 106 -18.74 6.58 -4.32
CA CYS A 106 -17.40 6.07 -4.54
C CYS A 106 -16.46 6.77 -3.56
N LEU A 107 -15.24 6.27 -3.39
CA LEU A 107 -14.27 6.85 -2.45
C LEU A 107 -14.08 8.36 -2.67
N ASN A 108 -13.88 8.80 -3.91
CA ASN A 108 -13.72 10.22 -4.22
C ASN A 108 -14.97 11.03 -3.85
N HIS A 109 -16.15 10.51 -4.16
CA HIS A 109 -17.39 11.19 -3.80
C HIS A 109 -17.57 11.27 -2.29
N LEU A 110 -17.52 10.13 -1.60
CA LEU A 110 -17.74 10.03 -0.16
C LEU A 110 -16.82 10.96 0.63
N PHE A 111 -15.54 11.07 0.27
CA PHE A 111 -14.57 11.83 1.06
C PHE A 111 -14.29 13.24 0.55
N PHE A 112 -14.43 13.54 -0.75
CA PHE A 112 -13.91 14.80 -1.30
C PHE A 112 -14.89 15.61 -2.14
N VAL A 113 -15.89 14.97 -2.77
CA VAL A 113 -16.84 15.66 -3.68
C VAL A 113 -18.26 15.78 -3.09
N CYS A 114 -18.64 14.93 -2.14
CA CYS A 114 -19.92 15.00 -1.45
C CYS A 114 -20.05 16.33 -0.72
N GLU A 115 -21.17 17.03 -0.88
CA GLU A 115 -21.44 18.35 -0.31
C GLU A 115 -21.20 18.39 1.21
N VAL A 116 -21.67 17.35 1.92
CA VAL A 116 -21.46 17.17 3.36
C VAL A 116 -19.97 17.08 3.69
N SER A 117 -19.24 16.19 3.01
CA SER A 117 -17.81 15.97 3.27
C SER A 117 -16.96 17.16 2.87
N THR A 118 -17.31 17.86 1.77
CA THR A 118 -16.64 19.08 1.33
C THR A 118 -16.78 20.18 2.38
N GLU A 119 -17.94 20.31 3.02
CA GLU A 119 -18.14 21.30 4.08
C GLU A 119 -17.30 20.98 5.32
N VAL A 120 -17.27 19.71 5.74
CA VAL A 120 -16.39 19.23 6.82
C VAL A 120 -14.92 19.56 6.51
N TRP A 121 -14.47 19.30 5.28
CA TRP A 121 -13.10 19.62 4.88
C TRP A 121 -12.81 21.11 4.88
N LYS A 122 -13.73 21.97 4.41
CA LYS A 122 -13.53 23.43 4.44
C LYS A 122 -13.30 23.92 5.86
N GLN A 123 -14.11 23.44 6.81
CA GLN A 123 -13.99 23.80 8.22
C GLN A 123 -12.68 23.28 8.83
N LEU A 124 -12.33 22.01 8.58
CA LEU A 124 -11.09 21.42 9.07
C LEU A 124 -9.85 22.11 8.50
N LEU A 125 -9.81 22.35 7.19
CA LEU A 125 -8.71 23.02 6.50
C LEU A 125 -8.53 24.45 7.00
N LYS A 126 -9.64 25.20 7.19
CA LYS A 126 -9.61 26.52 7.81
C LYS A 126 -9.06 26.46 9.24
N TRP A 127 -9.49 25.48 10.04
CA TRP A 127 -9.04 25.32 11.42
C TRP A 127 -7.54 25.05 11.54
N ILE A 128 -6.97 24.25 10.63
CA ILE A 128 -5.53 23.98 10.58
C ILE A 128 -4.72 25.02 9.80
N GLY A 129 -5.35 26.09 9.31
CA GLY A 129 -4.69 27.18 8.58
C GLY A 129 -4.21 26.82 7.17
N ILE A 130 -4.85 25.84 6.52
CA ILE A 130 -4.50 25.41 5.15
C ILE A 130 -5.56 25.91 4.17
N THR A 131 -5.13 26.75 3.23
CA THR A 131 -6.00 27.31 2.18
C THR A 131 -5.91 26.46 0.91
N LYS A 132 -6.71 25.38 0.85
CA LYS A 132 -6.89 24.59 -0.37
C LYS A 132 -8.32 24.08 -0.51
N VAL A 133 -8.70 23.74 -1.74
CA VAL A 133 -9.93 22.99 -2.00
C VAL A 133 -9.60 21.50 -2.00
N PRO A 134 -10.41 20.64 -1.35
CA PRO A 134 -10.26 19.20 -1.45
C PRO A 134 -10.42 18.73 -2.89
N ALA A 135 -9.47 17.93 -3.36
CA ALA A 135 -9.49 17.33 -4.69
C ALA A 135 -9.65 15.81 -4.61
N GLN A 136 -9.49 15.11 -5.72
CA GLN A 136 -9.58 13.65 -5.74
C GLN A 136 -8.48 13.01 -4.87
N LEU A 137 -8.74 11.80 -4.37
CA LEU A 137 -7.84 11.10 -3.45
C LEU A 137 -6.40 11.03 -3.96
N SER A 138 -6.20 10.83 -5.26
CA SER A 138 -4.87 10.73 -5.88
C SER A 138 -4.04 12.00 -5.72
N GLU A 139 -4.67 13.17 -5.86
CA GLU A 139 -4.06 14.49 -5.70
C GLU A 139 -3.82 14.79 -4.23
N GLU A 140 -4.79 14.46 -3.38
CA GLU A 140 -4.69 14.59 -1.92
C GLU A 140 -3.54 13.75 -1.36
N LEU A 141 -3.37 12.52 -1.83
CA LEU A 141 -2.26 11.65 -1.43
C LEU A 141 -0.90 12.21 -1.88
N LYS A 142 -0.82 12.79 -3.08
CA LYS A 142 0.40 13.44 -3.56
C LYS A 142 0.73 14.67 -2.70
N TRP A 143 -0.26 15.53 -2.48
CA TRP A 143 -0.11 16.73 -1.66
C TRP A 143 0.32 16.36 -0.23
N ALA A 144 -0.38 15.41 0.41
CA ALA A 144 -0.06 14.96 1.75
C ALA A 144 1.35 14.35 1.83
N ALA A 145 1.77 13.56 0.83
CA ALA A 145 3.12 12.98 0.82
C ALA A 145 4.23 14.03 0.81
N VAL A 146 3.96 15.20 0.22
CA VAL A 146 4.91 16.35 0.21
C VAL A 146 4.84 17.14 1.51
N HIS A 147 3.65 17.37 2.08
CA HIS A 147 3.46 18.31 3.18
C HIS A 147 3.47 17.67 4.57
N ALA A 148 3.12 16.38 4.69
CA ALA A 148 3.18 15.62 5.93
C ALA A 148 4.63 15.17 6.22
N LYS A 149 5.52 16.14 6.42
CA LYS A 149 6.96 15.89 6.68
C LYS A 149 7.27 15.58 8.14
N GLY A 150 6.33 15.80 9.06
CA GLY A 150 6.52 15.60 10.50
C GLY A 150 6.95 14.17 10.83
N ARG A 151 8.15 14.02 11.40
CA ARG A 151 8.66 12.74 11.91
C ARG A 151 8.34 12.49 13.38
N ASN A 152 7.76 13.45 14.10
CA ASN A 152 7.46 13.30 15.52
C ASN A 152 6.14 14.00 15.86
N PRO A 153 5.19 13.30 16.51
CA PRO A 153 4.37 13.97 17.51
C PRO A 153 5.35 14.50 18.57
N LYS A 154 5.37 15.81 18.83
CA LYS A 154 5.91 16.29 20.10
C LYS A 154 5.03 15.65 21.17
N ARG A 155 5.58 14.67 21.87
CA ARG A 155 4.92 14.02 23.00
C ARG A 155 4.97 14.94 24.20
#